data_AF-A0A8F5BNM8-F1
#
_entry.id   AF-A0A8F5BNM8-F1
#
_cell.length_a   1.000
_cell.length_b   1.000
_cell.length_c   1.000
_cell.angle_alpha   90.00
_cell.angle_beta   90.00
_cell.angle_gamma   90.00
#
_symmetry.space_group_name_H-M   'P 1'
#
loop_
_entity.id
_entity.type
_entity.pdbx_description
1 polymer ?
#
loop_
_entity_poly.entity_id
_entity_poly.type
_entity_poly.pdbx_seq_one_letter_code
_entity_poly.pdbx_strand_id
1 'polypeptide(L)'
;MNKLIPILVVVIIILGIIAFLEFDKFQQNTSLTKSTNIYALFPGRNHSFNIVANYSGNYADALVIVNSSTNATLMASPFLWNIGYALGNVNMTFNNNYLHVAINLSQINKISLNVVDGYPGLMYGQELWWPFEYRTAQLQSLYLPMIVSHLSNFYSILNYSVYLINGSIDDFSYDIWLSQNPNITSLQYGDFEIMIWMYWTENLSHVPYFIYVGNMTIPTLINGKIQNLSWEVYVLPRTGSANGWTGVYFLSPLKERKAEFGVPIAYILKNMGQFIENAGMNIYNPNTYYLDAIQVGMEFSDNHGTAIMGYYLYSWRIWILS
;
A
#
# COMPACT_ATOMS: atom_id res chain seq x y z
N MET A 1 -58.22 3.90 -20.42
CA MET A 1 -57.04 3.54 -21.24
C MET A 1 -55.85 4.38 -20.81
N ASN A 2 -54.64 3.83 -20.83
CA ASN A 2 -53.32 4.50 -20.76
C ASN A 2 -52.58 4.71 -19.42
N LYS A 3 -52.86 3.94 -18.35
CA LYS A 3 -51.91 3.84 -17.21
C LYS A 3 -50.74 2.84 -17.46
N LEU A 4 -50.88 1.97 -18.46
CA LEU A 4 -49.87 0.95 -18.80
C LEU A 4 -48.64 1.50 -19.53
N ILE A 5 -48.83 2.53 -20.37
CA ILE A 5 -47.75 3.15 -21.16
C ILE A 5 -46.69 3.81 -20.26
N PRO A 6 -47.04 4.66 -19.27
CA PRO A 6 -46.03 5.27 -18.40
C PRO A 6 -45.29 4.25 -17.52
N ILE A 7 -45.96 3.17 -17.08
CA ILE A 7 -45.31 2.09 -16.32
C ILE A 7 -44.27 1.36 -17.18
N LEU A 8 -44.63 1.05 -18.43
CA LEU A 8 -43.72 0.37 -19.36
C LEU A 8 -42.47 1.22 -19.66
N VAL A 9 -42.63 2.53 -19.83
CA VAL A 9 -41.51 3.47 -20.05
C VAL A 9 -40.57 3.50 -18.85
N VAL A 10 -41.09 3.57 -17.63
CA VAL A 10 -40.27 3.54 -16.40
C VAL A 10 -39.50 2.22 -16.27
N VAL A 11 -40.14 1.09 -16.56
CA VAL A 11 -39.47 -0.23 -16.52
C VAL A 11 -38.34 -0.33 -17.54
N ILE A 12 -38.55 0.16 -18.77
CA ILE A 12 -37.50 0.16 -19.82
C ILE A 12 -36.32 1.04 -19.40
N ILE A 13 -36.57 2.22 -18.82
CA ILE A 13 -35.50 3.11 -18.33
C ILE A 13 -34.71 2.44 -17.21
N ILE A 14 -35.38 1.83 -16.23
CA ILE A 14 -34.71 1.12 -15.12
C ILE A 14 -33.88 -0.06 -15.65
N LEU A 15 -34.42 -0.87 -16.56
CA LEU A 15 -33.69 -1.98 -17.17
C LEU A 15 -32.49 -1.49 -18.00
N GLY A 16 -32.63 -0.36 -18.71
CA GLY A 16 -31.53 0.27 -19.45
C GLY A 16 -30.40 0.74 -18.53
N ILE A 17 -30.74 1.34 -17.38
CA ILE A 17 -29.77 1.76 -16.36
C ILE A 17 -29.06 0.53 -15.76
N ILE A 18 -29.81 -0.51 -15.40
CA ILE A 18 -29.22 -1.76 -14.86
C ILE A 18 -28.29 -2.41 -15.88
N ALA A 19 -28.72 -2.53 -17.14
CA ALA A 19 -27.91 -3.13 -18.20
C ALA A 19 -26.64 -2.31 -18.47
N PHE A 20 -26.73 -0.98 -18.45
CA PHE A 20 -25.58 -0.09 -18.58
C PHE A 20 -24.59 -0.26 -17.42
N LEU A 21 -25.07 -0.27 -16.18
CA LEU A 21 -24.23 -0.47 -14.98
C LEU A 21 -23.54 -1.84 -14.98
N GLU A 22 -24.24 -2.90 -15.41
CA GLU A 22 -23.65 -4.24 -15.50
C GLU A 22 -22.66 -4.36 -16.67
N PHE A 23 -22.92 -3.67 -17.80
CA PHE A 23 -21.99 -3.61 -18.92
C PHE A 23 -20.71 -2.86 -18.56
N ASP A 24 -20.80 -1.73 -17.85
CA ASP A 24 -19.65 -0.98 -17.37
C ASP A 24 -18.81 -1.79 -16.38
N LYS A 25 -19.44 -2.49 -15.42
CA LYS A 25 -18.73 -3.44 -14.54
C LYS A 25 -18.03 -4.55 -15.33
N PHE A 26 -18.68 -5.08 -16.37
CA PHE A 26 -18.10 -6.12 -17.22
C PHE A 26 -16.89 -5.61 -18.02
N GLN A 27 -16.97 -4.40 -18.59
CA GLN A 27 -15.86 -3.75 -19.30
C GLN A 27 -14.70 -3.43 -18.35
N GLN A 28 -15.00 -2.94 -17.15
CA GLN A 28 -13.98 -2.68 -16.13
C GLN A 28 -13.27 -3.98 -15.73
N ASN A 29 -14.00 -5.07 -15.47
CA ASN A 29 -13.43 -6.38 -15.15
C ASN A 29 -12.59 -6.97 -16.30
N THR A 30 -13.02 -6.82 -17.56
CA THR A 30 -12.25 -7.30 -18.72
C THR A 30 -10.98 -6.48 -18.94
N SER A 31 -11.00 -5.16 -18.74
CA SER A 31 -9.78 -4.33 -18.75
C SER A 31 -8.78 -4.73 -17.66
N LEU A 32 -9.27 -5.19 -16.50
CA LEU A 32 -8.45 -5.62 -15.37
C LEU A 32 -7.83 -7.01 -15.55
N THR A 33 -8.15 -7.75 -16.62
CA THR A 33 -7.64 -9.11 -16.84
C THR A 33 -6.69 -9.25 -18.03
N LYS A 34 -6.54 -8.21 -18.86
CA LYS A 34 -5.68 -8.23 -20.05
C LYS A 34 -4.40 -7.42 -19.83
N SER A 35 -3.30 -8.10 -19.52
CA SER A 35 -1.98 -7.47 -19.40
C SER A 35 -1.36 -7.20 -20.76
N THR A 36 -0.77 -6.02 -20.93
CA THR A 36 0.03 -5.64 -22.09
C THR A 36 1.52 -5.85 -21.86
N ASN A 37 2.00 -5.49 -20.67
CA ASN A 37 3.40 -5.58 -20.30
C ASN A 37 3.55 -5.93 -18.81
N ILE A 38 4.55 -6.75 -18.50
CA ILE A 38 4.91 -7.16 -17.15
C ILE A 38 6.35 -6.68 -16.88
N TYR A 39 6.52 -5.85 -15.85
CA TYR A 39 7.81 -5.32 -15.43
C TYR A 39 8.17 -5.87 -14.05
N ALA A 40 9.37 -6.43 -13.91
CA ALA A 40 9.90 -6.82 -12.60
C ALA A 40 10.68 -5.66 -11.98
N LEU A 41 10.12 -5.05 -10.93
CA LEU A 41 10.82 -4.08 -10.08
C LEU A 41 11.80 -4.79 -9.15
N PHE A 42 11.47 -6.01 -8.72
CA PHE A 42 12.32 -6.88 -7.91
C PHE A 42 12.11 -8.36 -8.33
N PRO A 43 13.17 -9.21 -8.40
CA PRO A 43 14.57 -8.98 -8.01
C PRO A 43 15.33 -8.00 -8.91
N GLY A 44 16.33 -7.33 -8.31
CA GLY A 44 17.20 -6.38 -8.99
C GLY A 44 18.39 -7.02 -9.71
N ARG A 45 19.20 -6.21 -10.41
CA ARG A 45 20.46 -6.68 -11.07
C ARG A 45 21.69 -6.62 -10.16
N ASN A 46 21.51 -6.37 -8.86
CA ASN A 46 22.62 -6.15 -7.95
C ASN A 46 23.23 -7.48 -7.49
N HIS A 47 24.53 -7.45 -7.18
CA HIS A 47 25.16 -8.51 -6.39
C HIS A 47 24.55 -8.56 -4.99
N SER A 48 24.61 -9.71 -4.32
CA SER A 48 24.08 -9.82 -2.96
C SER A 48 24.74 -8.84 -2.00
N PHE A 49 23.94 -8.15 -1.19
CA PHE A 49 24.40 -7.22 -0.15
C PHE A 49 23.41 -7.15 1.01
N ASN A 50 23.83 -6.55 2.12
CA ASN A 50 23.00 -6.36 3.31
C ASN A 50 22.87 -4.88 3.64
N ILE A 51 21.69 -4.49 4.11
CA ILE A 51 21.45 -3.22 4.79
C ILE A 51 21.15 -3.56 6.23
N VAL A 52 21.95 -3.04 7.17
CA VAL A 52 21.80 -3.35 8.59
C VAL A 52 21.55 -2.05 9.33
N ALA A 53 20.43 -1.98 10.04
CA ALA A 53 20.16 -0.93 11.00
C ALA A 53 20.32 -1.47 12.42
N ASN A 54 21.25 -0.86 13.17
CA ASN A 54 21.39 -1.03 14.61
C ASN A 54 21.02 0.30 15.23
N TYR A 55 20.09 0.33 16.16
CA TYR A 55 19.75 1.59 16.81
C TYR A 55 20.71 1.87 17.97
N SER A 56 21.75 2.68 17.70
CA SER A 56 22.61 3.26 18.74
C SER A 56 22.74 4.79 18.54
N GLY A 57 21.62 5.50 18.68
CA GLY A 57 21.57 6.97 18.71
C GLY A 57 21.34 7.66 17.36
N ASN A 58 20.31 8.51 17.34
CA ASN A 58 20.01 9.62 16.42
C ASN A 58 20.19 9.37 14.91
N TYR A 59 19.07 9.00 14.27
CA TYR A 59 18.64 9.34 12.90
C TYR A 59 19.38 8.78 11.68
N ALA A 60 20.27 7.81 11.81
CA ALA A 60 20.83 7.16 10.62
C ALA A 60 19.95 5.99 10.15
N ASP A 61 18.86 6.30 9.43
CA ASP A 61 18.22 5.28 8.58
C ASP A 61 19.16 4.95 7.43
N ALA A 62 19.49 3.68 7.29
CA ALA A 62 20.30 3.22 6.17
C ALA A 62 19.45 3.18 4.89
N LEU A 63 19.77 4.03 3.93
CA LEU A 63 19.10 4.12 2.63
C LEU A 63 19.98 3.53 1.53
N VAL A 64 19.40 2.69 0.67
CA VAL A 64 20.08 2.18 -0.52
C VAL A 64 19.17 2.23 -1.75
N ILE A 65 19.76 2.59 -2.88
CA ILE A 65 19.12 2.46 -4.19
C ILE A 65 19.37 1.06 -4.74
N VAL A 66 18.28 0.36 -5.06
CA VAL A 66 18.28 -0.99 -5.63
C VAL A 66 17.91 -0.91 -7.11
N ASN A 67 18.87 -1.18 -8.00
CA ASN A 67 18.59 -1.25 -9.44
C ASN A 67 17.72 -2.45 -9.80
N SER A 68 16.61 -2.23 -10.52
CA SER A 68 15.75 -3.28 -11.05
C SER A 68 16.31 -3.87 -12.35
N SER A 69 15.64 -4.90 -12.87
CA SER A 69 15.94 -5.46 -14.19
C SER A 69 15.47 -4.58 -15.38
N THR A 70 14.68 -3.55 -15.10
CA THR A 70 13.91 -2.73 -16.07
C THR A 70 14.38 -1.27 -16.17
N ASN A 71 15.62 -0.98 -15.75
CA ASN A 71 16.20 0.38 -15.61
C ASN A 71 15.48 1.29 -14.58
N ALA A 72 14.41 0.81 -13.95
CA ALA A 72 13.86 1.44 -12.76
C ALA A 72 14.73 1.14 -11.54
N THR A 73 14.53 1.90 -10.47
CA THR A 73 15.15 1.63 -9.16
C THR A 73 14.11 1.59 -8.07
N LEU A 74 14.46 0.97 -6.95
CA LEU A 74 13.73 1.04 -5.69
C LEU A 74 14.62 1.73 -4.65
N MET A 75 14.03 2.42 -3.69
CA MET A 75 14.70 2.75 -2.44
C MET A 75 14.44 1.65 -1.43
N ALA A 76 15.40 1.33 -0.58
CA ALA A 76 15.28 0.37 0.50
C ALA A 76 15.69 1.01 1.82
N SER A 77 14.93 0.75 2.87
CA SER A 77 15.21 1.25 4.23
C SER A 77 14.71 0.27 5.29
N PRO A 78 15.50 -0.01 6.34
CA PRO A 78 15.01 -0.68 7.54
C PRO A 78 13.95 0.14 8.31
N PHE A 79 13.95 1.47 8.12
CA PHE A 79 12.94 2.43 8.58
C PHE A 79 12.39 2.18 9.99
N LEU A 80 13.25 2.35 11.00
CA LEU A 80 12.93 2.08 12.41
C LEU A 80 12.43 3.34 13.12
N TRP A 81 11.37 3.92 12.57
CA TRP A 81 11.00 5.30 12.82
C TRP A 81 10.52 5.60 14.25
N ASN A 82 9.99 4.61 14.95
CA ASN A 82 9.49 4.77 16.33
C ASN A 82 10.42 4.15 17.38
N ILE A 83 11.61 3.67 17.00
CA ILE A 83 12.58 3.11 17.94
C ILE A 83 13.48 4.23 18.49
N GLY A 84 13.43 4.45 19.80
CA GLY A 84 14.32 5.39 20.51
C GLY A 84 15.58 4.72 21.06
N TYR A 85 15.53 3.40 21.30
CA TYR A 85 16.69 2.56 21.63
C TYR A 85 16.33 1.08 21.45
N ALA A 86 17.27 0.26 21.01
CA ALA A 86 17.15 -1.20 21.03
C ALA A 86 18.53 -1.87 20.97
N LEU A 87 18.65 -3.09 21.51
CA LEU A 87 19.74 -4.01 21.23
C LEU A 87 19.36 -4.92 20.05
N GLY A 88 20.37 -5.35 19.28
CA GLY A 88 20.17 -6.20 18.10
C GLY A 88 20.13 -5.39 16.80
N ASN A 89 19.45 -5.90 15.79
CA ASN A 89 19.38 -5.24 14.48
C ASN A 89 18.13 -5.60 13.67
N VAL A 90 17.87 -4.75 12.67
CA VAL A 90 17.06 -5.10 11.50
C VAL A 90 17.98 -5.23 10.31
N ASN A 91 17.97 -6.39 9.67
CA ASN A 91 18.82 -6.72 8.53
C ASN A 91 17.97 -7.01 7.29
N MET A 92 18.22 -6.25 6.23
CA MET A 92 17.67 -6.48 4.89
C MET A 92 18.75 -7.12 4.01
N THR A 93 18.65 -8.43 3.80
CA THR A 93 19.55 -9.21 2.95
C THR A 93 18.99 -9.29 1.54
N PHE A 94 19.65 -8.62 0.60
CA PHE A 94 19.36 -8.73 -0.83
C PHE A 94 20.17 -9.89 -1.40
N ASN A 95 19.48 -10.92 -1.86
CA ASN A 95 20.04 -11.97 -2.70
C ASN A 95 19.57 -11.74 -4.15
N ASN A 96 20.26 -12.33 -5.13
CA ASN A 96 19.87 -12.30 -6.53
C ASN A 96 18.40 -12.73 -6.79
N ASN A 97 17.80 -13.51 -5.88
CA ASN A 97 16.48 -14.11 -6.07
C ASN A 97 15.40 -13.64 -5.09
N TYR A 98 15.76 -13.01 -3.97
CA TYR A 98 14.81 -12.59 -2.95
C TYR A 98 15.42 -11.53 -2.03
N LEU A 99 14.57 -10.74 -1.40
CA LEU A 99 14.89 -9.91 -0.25
C LEU A 99 14.44 -10.66 1.00
N HIS A 100 15.31 -10.79 2.00
CA HIS A 100 14.96 -11.25 3.33
C HIS A 100 15.15 -10.12 4.32
N VAL A 101 14.06 -9.73 4.98
CA VAL A 101 14.07 -8.79 6.08
C VAL A 101 13.95 -9.58 7.38
N ALA A 102 14.95 -9.46 8.25
CA ALA A 102 14.97 -10.08 9.56
C ALA A 102 15.03 -9.00 10.64
N ILE A 103 14.05 -9.02 11.53
CA ILE A 103 13.99 -8.18 12.72
C ILE A 103 14.40 -9.05 13.90
N ASN A 104 15.46 -8.65 14.60
CA ASN A 104 15.92 -9.31 15.81
C ASN A 104 16.38 -8.24 16.81
N LEU A 105 15.41 -7.71 17.53
CA LEU A 105 15.58 -6.61 18.47
C LEU A 105 15.14 -7.05 19.87
N SER A 106 15.83 -6.51 20.88
CA SER A 106 15.50 -6.67 22.29
C SER A 106 15.76 -5.38 23.06
N GLN A 107 15.20 -5.25 24.26
CA GLN A 107 15.23 -4.02 25.05
C GLN A 107 14.75 -2.80 24.27
N ILE A 108 13.71 -2.98 23.44
CA ILE A 108 13.10 -1.91 22.67
C ILE A 108 12.52 -0.86 23.63
N ASN A 109 12.93 0.38 23.41
CA ASN A 109 12.33 1.58 23.99
C ASN A 109 11.81 2.44 22.85
N LYS A 110 10.48 2.64 22.80
CA LYS A 110 9.82 3.40 21.73
C LYS A 110 9.88 4.90 21.99
N ILE A 111 9.86 5.68 20.91
CA ILE A 111 9.66 7.13 20.98
C ILE A 111 8.21 7.43 21.41
N SER A 112 7.24 6.67 20.89
CA SER A 112 5.82 6.74 21.21
C SER A 112 5.23 5.35 21.47
N LEU A 113 4.51 5.18 22.59
CA LEU A 113 4.06 3.86 23.08
C LEU A 113 2.86 3.25 22.32
N ASN A 114 2.05 4.06 21.65
CA ASN A 114 0.79 3.62 21.02
C ASN A 114 0.88 3.57 19.49
N VAL A 115 2.09 3.38 18.96
CA VAL A 115 2.31 3.23 17.52
C VAL A 115 3.29 2.10 17.28
N VAL A 116 3.27 1.54 16.07
CA VAL A 116 4.17 0.47 15.64
C VAL A 116 5.64 0.89 15.75
N ASP A 117 6.55 -0.06 15.70
CA ASP A 117 7.98 0.16 15.92
C ASP A 117 8.71 0.69 14.69
N GLY A 118 8.28 0.27 13.50
CA GLY A 118 8.91 0.63 12.24
C GLY A 118 8.27 -0.05 11.04
N TYR A 119 8.78 0.26 9.84
CA TYR A 119 8.26 -0.24 8.56
C TYR A 119 9.40 -0.58 7.58
N PRO A 120 10.21 -1.62 7.83
CA PRO A 120 11.28 -2.02 6.92
C PRO A 120 10.73 -2.41 5.55
N GLY A 121 11.14 -1.69 4.51
CA GLY A 121 10.45 -1.75 3.22
C GLY A 121 11.24 -1.25 2.02
N LEU A 122 10.56 -1.31 0.88
CA LEU A 122 11.02 -0.79 -0.41
C LEU A 122 10.06 0.30 -0.89
N MET A 123 10.57 1.33 -1.57
CA MET A 123 9.77 2.40 -2.18
C MET A 123 10.06 2.53 -3.68
N TYR A 124 8.99 2.72 -4.46
CA TYR A 124 9.00 3.09 -5.88
C TYR A 124 8.27 4.42 -6.06
N GLY A 125 8.84 5.35 -6.81
CA GLY A 125 8.27 6.70 -7.03
C GLY A 125 9.11 7.80 -6.40
N GLN A 126 8.45 8.77 -5.77
CA GLN A 126 9.06 9.93 -5.13
C GLN A 126 8.42 10.22 -3.77
N GLU A 127 9.27 10.42 -2.76
CA GLU A 127 8.91 11.07 -1.50
C GLU A 127 10.00 12.06 -1.17
N LEU A 128 9.65 13.33 -0.93
CA LEU A 128 10.62 14.38 -0.60
C LEU A 128 10.63 14.73 0.90
N TRP A 129 10.05 13.86 1.72
CA TRP A 129 10.11 13.90 3.17
C TRP A 129 10.86 12.68 3.70
N TRP A 130 11.22 12.74 4.98
CA TRP A 130 11.87 11.65 5.69
C TRP A 130 10.99 10.38 5.71
N PRO A 131 11.54 9.18 5.45
CA PRO A 131 12.97 8.85 5.49
C PRO A 131 13.68 8.93 4.14
N PHE A 132 12.96 8.96 3.01
CA PHE A 132 13.58 8.73 1.72
C PHE A 132 14.19 9.98 1.10
N GLU A 133 13.47 11.11 1.12
CA GLU A 133 13.90 12.39 0.53
C GLU A 133 14.46 12.24 -0.91
N TYR A 134 13.86 11.36 -1.71
CA TYR A 134 14.41 10.89 -2.98
C TYR A 134 13.35 10.57 -4.04
N ARG A 135 13.76 10.63 -5.31
CA ARG A 135 13.00 10.14 -6.48
C ARG A 135 13.76 9.00 -7.15
N THR A 136 13.13 7.84 -7.21
CA THR A 136 13.63 6.67 -7.96
C THR A 136 13.71 6.91 -9.48
N ALA A 137 14.54 6.14 -10.19
CA ALA A 137 14.39 5.98 -11.63
C ALA A 137 13.18 5.07 -11.90
N GLN A 138 12.39 5.38 -12.93
CA GLN A 138 11.04 4.84 -13.05
C GLN A 138 10.75 4.26 -14.42
N LEU A 139 9.78 3.36 -14.46
CA LEU A 139 9.24 2.79 -15.69
C LEU A 139 8.57 3.89 -16.50
N GLN A 140 8.83 3.94 -17.80
CA GLN A 140 8.17 4.89 -18.71
C GLN A 140 6.64 4.73 -18.69
N SER A 141 6.15 3.50 -18.48
CA SER A 141 4.72 3.17 -18.42
C SER A 141 4.07 3.42 -17.05
N LEU A 142 4.86 3.78 -16.03
CA LEU A 142 4.35 4.12 -14.70
C LEU A 142 5.29 5.14 -14.07
N TYR A 143 5.22 6.37 -14.56
CA TYR A 143 5.99 7.48 -14.00
C TYR A 143 5.19 8.14 -12.87
N LEU A 144 5.82 8.31 -11.72
CA LEU A 144 5.32 8.91 -10.49
C LEU A 144 6.24 10.09 -10.11
N PRO A 145 5.70 11.19 -9.58
CA PRO A 145 4.29 11.37 -9.26
C PRO A 145 3.38 11.53 -10.48
N MET A 146 2.15 11.04 -10.39
CA MET A 146 1.14 11.18 -11.46
C MET A 146 -0.25 11.36 -10.89
N ILE A 147 -1.03 12.28 -11.49
CA ILE A 147 -2.42 12.52 -11.11
C ILE A 147 -3.22 11.22 -11.17
N VAL A 148 -3.96 10.90 -10.10
CA VAL A 148 -4.65 9.62 -9.94
C VAL A 148 -5.59 9.31 -11.12
N SER A 149 -6.34 10.29 -11.60
CA SER A 149 -7.24 10.12 -12.74
C SER A 149 -6.50 9.80 -14.05
N HIS A 150 -5.23 10.19 -14.17
CA HIS A 150 -4.39 9.93 -15.35
C HIS A 150 -3.62 8.61 -15.28
N LEU A 151 -3.60 7.93 -14.13
CA LEU A 151 -2.94 6.63 -14.00
C LEU A 151 -3.52 5.61 -14.98
N SER A 152 -2.68 4.92 -15.74
CA SER A 152 -3.10 3.70 -16.45
C SER A 152 -3.54 2.66 -15.43
N ASN A 153 -4.44 1.75 -15.83
CA ASN A 153 -4.75 0.62 -14.97
C ASN A 153 -3.53 -0.31 -14.89
N PHE A 154 -3.14 -0.69 -13.67
CA PHE A 154 -2.05 -1.63 -13.44
C PHE A 154 -2.30 -2.45 -12.17
N TYR A 155 -1.73 -3.65 -12.13
CA TYR A 155 -1.57 -4.40 -10.89
C TYR A 155 -0.17 -4.22 -10.33
N SER A 156 -0.08 -3.99 -9.03
CA SER A 156 1.13 -4.23 -8.26
C SER A 156 1.04 -5.62 -7.64
N ILE A 157 2.05 -6.45 -7.89
CA ILE A 157 2.02 -7.87 -7.53
C ILE A 157 3.28 -8.26 -6.78
N LEU A 158 3.07 -8.79 -5.58
CA LEU A 158 4.12 -9.27 -4.70
C LEU A 158 4.05 -10.77 -4.60
N ASN A 159 5.20 -11.42 -4.47
CA ASN A 159 5.27 -12.80 -4.00
C ASN A 159 6.06 -12.77 -2.70
N TYR A 160 5.41 -13.09 -1.60
CA TYR A 160 5.98 -12.90 -0.27
C TYR A 160 5.72 -14.09 0.66
N SER A 161 6.48 -14.12 1.75
CA SER A 161 6.13 -14.89 2.94
C SER A 161 6.56 -14.15 4.21
N VAL A 162 5.68 -14.05 5.20
CA VAL A 162 5.98 -13.47 6.53
C VAL A 162 6.15 -14.57 7.58
N TYR A 163 6.94 -14.31 8.62
CA TYR A 163 7.12 -15.20 9.76
C TYR A 163 7.18 -14.41 11.07
N LEU A 164 6.64 -14.98 12.14
CA LEU A 164 6.58 -14.39 13.48
C LEU A 164 7.13 -15.37 14.50
N ILE A 165 8.07 -14.93 15.34
CA ILE A 165 8.60 -15.69 16.47
C ILE A 165 8.21 -15.02 17.79
N ASN A 166 8.37 -13.70 17.92
CA ASN A 166 7.96 -12.91 19.09
C ASN A 166 7.63 -11.47 18.69
N GLY A 167 6.62 -10.85 19.28
CA GLY A 167 6.09 -9.54 18.87
C GLY A 167 4.75 -9.66 18.14
N SER A 168 4.45 -8.67 17.30
CA SER A 168 3.31 -8.62 16.39
C SER A 168 3.78 -8.21 14.99
N ILE A 169 3.22 -8.87 13.97
CA ILE A 169 3.20 -8.30 12.61
C ILE A 169 1.84 -7.63 12.49
N ASP A 170 1.82 -6.33 12.63
CA ASP A 170 0.58 -5.55 12.59
C ASP A 170 0.00 -5.64 11.17
N ASP A 171 0.85 -5.42 10.17
CA ASP A 171 0.56 -5.73 8.77
C ASP A 171 1.80 -6.08 7.92
N PHE A 172 1.53 -6.69 6.75
CA PHE A 172 2.37 -6.62 5.57
C PHE A 172 1.53 -5.97 4.47
N SER A 173 1.95 -4.79 4.02
CA SER A 173 1.10 -3.87 3.29
C SER A 173 1.83 -3.15 2.17
N TYR A 174 1.03 -2.44 1.37
CA TYR A 174 1.50 -1.25 0.70
C TYR A 174 1.22 -0.03 1.57
N ASP A 175 2.19 0.86 1.70
CA ASP A 175 2.03 2.23 2.19
C ASP A 175 2.18 3.19 1.00
N ILE A 176 1.13 3.96 0.71
CA ILE A 176 1.00 4.75 -0.51
C ILE A 176 0.66 6.18 -0.15
N TRP A 177 1.41 7.13 -0.71
CA TRP A 177 1.23 8.54 -0.42
C TRP A 177 0.60 9.30 -1.59
N LEU A 178 -0.42 10.11 -1.26
CA LEU A 178 -0.99 11.09 -2.18
C LEU A 178 -0.90 12.51 -1.65
N SER A 179 -0.49 13.43 -2.51
CA SER A 179 -0.48 14.86 -2.23
C SER A 179 -1.12 15.66 -3.36
N GLN A 180 -1.53 16.89 -3.07
CA GLN A 180 -1.94 17.85 -4.12
C GLN A 180 -0.73 18.53 -4.77
N ASN A 181 0.44 18.48 -4.11
CA ASN A 181 1.70 18.99 -4.60
C ASN A 181 2.80 17.94 -4.36
N PRO A 182 3.31 17.27 -5.40
CA PRO A 182 4.29 16.20 -5.25
C PRO A 182 5.65 16.65 -4.68
N ASN A 183 5.88 17.97 -4.58
CA ASN A 183 7.14 18.53 -4.11
C ASN A 183 7.07 18.99 -2.64
N ILE A 184 6.06 18.56 -1.87
CA ILE A 184 6.04 18.78 -0.42
C ILE A 184 7.18 18.02 0.27
N THR A 185 7.70 18.59 1.34
CA THR A 185 8.78 18.02 2.17
C THR A 185 8.31 17.64 3.57
N SER A 186 7.01 17.78 3.82
CA SER A 186 6.34 17.40 5.07
C SER A 186 4.88 17.10 4.79
N LEU A 187 4.36 16.08 5.44
CA LEU A 187 2.96 15.66 5.35
C LEU A 187 2.07 16.49 6.28
N GLN A 188 0.85 16.77 5.84
CA GLN A 188 -0.12 17.53 6.61
C GLN A 188 -1.56 17.14 6.26
N TYR A 189 -2.52 17.75 6.96
CA TYR A 189 -3.92 17.61 6.59
C TYR A 189 -4.18 18.05 5.15
N GLY A 190 -4.93 17.21 4.43
CA GLY A 190 -5.13 17.33 3.00
C GLY A 190 -4.33 16.30 2.23
N ASP A 191 -3.19 15.84 2.74
CA ASP A 191 -2.47 14.69 2.18
C ASP A 191 -3.13 13.37 2.64
N PHE A 192 -2.88 12.31 1.89
CA PHE A 192 -3.43 10.98 2.17
C PHE A 192 -2.35 9.92 2.26
N GLU A 193 -2.50 9.06 3.27
CA GLU A 193 -1.81 7.78 3.42
C GLU A 193 -2.80 6.67 3.08
N ILE A 194 -2.46 5.80 2.13
CA ILE A 194 -3.31 4.71 1.68
C ILE A 194 -2.58 3.42 2.00
N MET A 195 -3.11 2.71 2.99
CA MET A 195 -2.58 1.44 3.43
C MET A 195 -3.39 0.31 2.82
N ILE A 196 -2.74 -0.63 2.13
CA ILE A 196 -3.39 -1.82 1.56
C ILE A 196 -2.80 -3.06 2.22
N TRP A 197 -3.50 -3.58 3.23
CA TRP A 197 -3.04 -4.66 4.10
C TRP A 197 -3.34 -6.04 3.49
N MET A 198 -2.30 -6.73 3.02
CA MET A 198 -2.41 -8.06 2.41
C MET A 198 -2.34 -9.19 3.43
N TYR A 199 -1.57 -8.98 4.49
CA TYR A 199 -1.58 -9.79 5.71
C TYR A 199 -1.67 -8.82 6.89
N TRP A 200 -2.47 -9.13 7.89
CA TRP A 200 -2.60 -8.28 9.07
C TRP A 200 -3.11 -9.07 10.27
N THR A 201 -2.69 -8.65 11.46
CA THR A 201 -3.19 -9.20 12.72
C THR A 201 -3.86 -8.17 13.61
N GLU A 202 -3.59 -6.88 13.38
CA GLU A 202 -4.19 -5.78 14.14
C GLU A 202 -5.68 -5.59 13.85
N ASN A 203 -6.50 -5.41 14.88
CA ASN A 203 -7.93 -5.15 14.71
C ASN A 203 -8.26 -3.66 14.84
N LEU A 204 -8.36 -2.97 13.70
CA LEU A 204 -8.69 -1.55 13.62
C LEU A 204 -10.04 -1.16 14.24
N SER A 205 -10.98 -2.10 14.39
CA SER A 205 -12.28 -1.82 15.03
C SER A 205 -12.16 -1.43 16.51
N HIS A 206 -11.03 -1.73 17.14
CA HIS A 206 -10.74 -1.40 18.54
C HIS A 206 -9.68 -0.31 18.69
N VAL A 207 -9.12 0.18 17.59
CA VAL A 207 -8.13 1.25 17.60
C VAL A 207 -8.88 2.60 17.63
N PRO A 208 -8.57 3.50 18.57
CA PRO A 208 -9.23 4.79 18.65
C PRO A 208 -9.18 5.58 17.34
N TYR A 209 -10.26 6.31 17.06
CA TYR A 209 -10.41 7.25 15.93
C TYR A 209 -10.49 6.64 14.52
N PHE A 210 -10.22 5.34 14.37
CA PHE A 210 -10.52 4.64 13.12
C PHE A 210 -12.04 4.51 12.94
N ILE A 211 -12.50 4.84 11.73
CA ILE A 211 -13.92 4.79 11.35
C ILE A 211 -14.05 3.71 10.28
N TYR A 212 -14.78 2.64 10.58
CA TYR A 212 -15.21 1.69 9.55
C TYR A 212 -16.24 2.37 8.63
N VAL A 213 -15.97 2.36 7.32
CA VAL A 213 -16.76 3.09 6.32
C VAL A 213 -17.40 2.19 5.25
N GLY A 214 -17.30 0.87 5.44
CA GLY A 214 -17.90 -0.15 4.59
C GLY A 214 -16.87 -1.06 3.93
N ASN A 215 -17.30 -1.76 2.88
CA ASN A 215 -16.47 -2.70 2.14
C ASN A 215 -16.30 -2.29 0.68
N MET A 216 -15.08 -2.41 0.17
CA MET A 216 -14.77 -2.24 -1.25
C MET A 216 -14.57 -3.60 -1.92
N THR A 217 -15.24 -3.82 -3.06
CA THR A 217 -14.95 -5.00 -3.87
C THR A 217 -13.72 -4.73 -4.73
N ILE A 218 -12.63 -5.46 -4.49
CA ILE A 218 -11.35 -5.29 -5.21
C ILE A 218 -11.05 -6.59 -5.98
N PRO A 219 -10.84 -6.52 -7.32
CA PRO A 219 -10.42 -7.66 -8.12
C PRO A 219 -8.96 -7.97 -7.78
N THR A 220 -8.76 -8.86 -6.83
CA THR A 220 -7.47 -9.19 -6.24
C THR A 220 -6.89 -10.40 -6.92
N LEU A 221 -5.62 -10.33 -7.34
CA LEU A 221 -4.90 -11.49 -7.85
C LEU A 221 -4.32 -12.28 -6.68
N ILE A 222 -4.66 -13.57 -6.58
CA ILE A 222 -4.13 -14.50 -5.60
C ILE A 222 -3.64 -15.74 -6.33
N ASN A 223 -2.35 -16.03 -6.22
CA ASN A 223 -1.71 -17.23 -6.78
C ASN A 223 -2.10 -17.46 -8.26
N GLY A 224 -1.93 -16.42 -9.08
CA GLY A 224 -2.23 -16.42 -10.52
C GLY A 224 -3.70 -16.28 -10.92
N LYS A 225 -4.65 -16.14 -9.98
CA LYS A 225 -6.08 -15.99 -10.28
C LYS A 225 -6.66 -14.69 -9.74
N ILE A 226 -7.34 -13.93 -10.58
CA ILE A 226 -8.07 -12.73 -10.17
C ILE A 226 -9.43 -13.13 -9.60
N GLN A 227 -9.75 -12.63 -8.41
CA GLN A 227 -10.99 -12.88 -7.70
C GLN A 227 -11.50 -11.57 -7.09
N ASN A 228 -12.81 -11.33 -7.13
CA ASN A 228 -13.41 -10.17 -6.50
C ASN A 228 -13.54 -10.44 -4.99
N LEU A 229 -12.74 -9.75 -4.20
CA LEU A 229 -12.74 -9.87 -2.74
C LEU A 229 -13.39 -8.63 -2.12
N SER A 230 -14.11 -8.82 -1.02
CA SER A 230 -14.71 -7.73 -0.23
C SER A 230 -13.72 -7.30 0.85
N TRP A 231 -13.04 -6.18 0.64
CA TRP A 231 -12.07 -5.61 1.58
C TRP A 231 -12.76 -4.65 2.53
N GLU A 232 -12.44 -4.75 3.82
CA GLU A 232 -12.91 -3.77 4.80
C GLU A 232 -12.17 -2.46 4.59
N VAL A 233 -12.88 -1.34 4.72
CA VAL A 233 -12.31 -0.01 4.57
C VAL A 233 -12.47 0.77 5.86
N TYR A 234 -11.35 1.25 6.37
CA TYR A 234 -11.29 2.15 7.51
C TYR A 234 -10.68 3.48 7.12
N VAL A 235 -11.11 4.54 7.78
CA VAL A 235 -10.56 5.87 7.60
C VAL A 235 -10.14 6.41 8.96
N LEU A 236 -8.93 6.93 9.03
CA LEU A 236 -8.42 7.71 10.15
C LEU A 236 -8.34 9.18 9.70
N PRO A 237 -9.29 10.04 10.12
CA PRO A 237 -9.36 11.40 9.60
C PRO A 237 -8.10 12.26 9.80
N ARG A 238 -7.35 11.98 10.89
CA ARG A 238 -6.21 12.76 11.36
C ARG A 238 -5.15 11.84 11.99
N THR A 239 -4.13 11.49 11.23
CA THR A 239 -3.03 10.64 11.71
C THR A 239 -2.02 11.46 12.53
N GLY A 240 -1.66 11.00 13.72
CA GLY A 240 -0.60 11.57 14.57
C GLY A 240 -0.89 12.92 15.25
N SER A 241 -1.69 13.81 14.64
CA SER A 241 -2.03 15.12 15.24
C SER A 241 -3.31 15.71 14.65
N ALA A 242 -3.82 16.79 15.27
CA ALA A 242 -4.97 17.53 14.73
C ALA A 242 -4.74 18.10 13.31
N ASN A 243 -3.48 18.33 12.92
CA ASN A 243 -3.08 18.78 11.58
C ASN A 243 -2.48 17.65 10.74
N GLY A 244 -2.63 16.40 11.17
CA GLY A 244 -2.16 15.23 10.45
C GLY A 244 -2.90 14.97 9.15
N TRP A 245 -2.28 14.17 8.29
CA TRP A 245 -2.87 13.65 7.06
C TRP A 245 -4.05 12.71 7.34
N THR A 246 -4.76 12.33 6.29
CA THR A 246 -5.87 11.37 6.37
C THR A 246 -5.38 9.99 5.96
N GLY A 247 -5.54 9.00 6.84
CA GLY A 247 -5.26 7.60 6.53
C GLY A 247 -6.49 6.88 5.99
N VAL A 248 -6.32 6.07 4.94
CA VAL A 248 -7.34 5.21 4.34
C VAL A 248 -6.78 3.78 4.25
N TYR A 249 -7.41 2.85 4.96
CA TYR A 249 -6.89 1.50 5.17
C TYR A 249 -7.82 0.49 4.53
N PHE A 250 -7.28 -0.29 3.60
CA PHE A 250 -7.94 -1.40 2.93
C PHE A 250 -7.44 -2.71 3.50
N LEU A 251 -8.31 -3.42 4.22
CA LEU A 251 -7.96 -4.66 4.91
C LEU A 251 -8.44 -5.87 4.10
N SER A 252 -7.50 -6.72 3.69
CA SER A 252 -7.84 -7.92 2.94
C SER A 252 -8.67 -8.88 3.79
N PRO A 253 -9.71 -9.51 3.22
CA PRO A 253 -10.38 -10.62 3.90
C PRO A 253 -9.48 -11.87 3.99
N LEU A 254 -8.38 -11.91 3.21
CA LEU A 254 -7.41 -12.98 3.22
C LEU A 254 -6.24 -12.58 4.13
N LYS A 255 -5.85 -13.48 5.04
CA LYS A 255 -4.71 -13.29 5.97
C LYS A 255 -3.60 -14.28 5.67
N GLU A 256 -3.25 -14.40 4.40
CA GLU A 256 -2.29 -15.38 3.93
C GLU A 256 -0.87 -14.96 4.31
N ARG A 257 -0.17 -15.84 5.05
CA ARG A 257 1.23 -15.62 5.43
C ARG A 257 2.18 -15.78 4.25
N LYS A 258 1.75 -16.45 3.18
CA LYS A 258 2.54 -16.69 1.98
C LYS A 258 1.62 -16.71 0.76
N ALA A 259 1.82 -15.79 -0.17
CA ALA A 259 1.03 -15.72 -1.38
C ALA A 259 1.78 -14.96 -2.48
N GLU A 260 1.40 -15.26 -3.73
CA GLU A 260 1.45 -14.25 -4.77
C GLU A 260 0.17 -13.42 -4.68
N PHE A 261 0.32 -12.13 -4.37
CA PHE A 261 -0.77 -11.21 -4.06
C PHE A 261 -0.67 -9.98 -4.95
N GLY A 262 -1.75 -9.66 -5.66
CA GLY A 262 -1.79 -8.53 -6.57
C GLY A 262 -3.02 -7.65 -6.37
N VAL A 263 -2.81 -6.34 -6.37
CA VAL A 263 -3.88 -5.35 -6.23
C VAL A 263 -3.85 -4.32 -7.35
N PRO A 264 -5.01 -3.90 -7.88
CA PRO A 264 -5.09 -2.88 -8.91
C PRO A 264 -5.09 -1.48 -8.27
N ILE A 265 -3.90 -0.97 -7.93
CA ILE A 265 -3.77 0.28 -7.15
C ILE A 265 -4.52 1.45 -7.80
N ALA A 266 -4.36 1.66 -9.12
CA ALA A 266 -5.07 2.74 -9.82
C ALA A 266 -6.60 2.62 -9.70
N TYR A 267 -7.16 1.41 -9.69
CA TYR A 267 -8.59 1.19 -9.49
C TYR A 267 -9.01 1.59 -8.07
N ILE A 268 -8.24 1.19 -7.06
CA ILE A 268 -8.53 1.52 -5.65
C ILE A 268 -8.56 3.04 -5.48
N LEU A 269 -7.49 3.73 -5.88
CA LEU A 269 -7.35 5.18 -5.73
C LEU A 269 -8.45 5.96 -6.46
N LYS A 270 -8.85 5.53 -7.67
CA LYS A 270 -9.92 6.20 -8.43
C LYS A 270 -11.31 6.04 -7.79
N ASN A 271 -11.53 4.98 -7.00
CA ASN A 271 -12.85 4.62 -6.49
C ASN A 271 -12.99 4.76 -4.96
N MET A 272 -11.96 5.24 -4.25
CA MET A 272 -11.99 5.35 -2.78
C MET A 272 -12.76 6.56 -2.23
N GLY A 273 -13.11 7.54 -3.07
CA GLY A 273 -13.68 8.83 -2.62
C GLY A 273 -14.95 8.69 -1.77
N GLN A 274 -15.87 7.80 -2.14
CA GLN A 274 -17.09 7.57 -1.37
C GLN A 274 -16.82 7.07 0.05
N PHE A 275 -15.75 6.29 0.27
CA PHE A 275 -15.39 5.79 1.59
C PHE A 275 -14.88 6.92 2.50
N ILE A 276 -14.14 7.86 1.91
CA ILE A 276 -13.68 9.08 2.61
C ILE A 276 -14.88 9.97 2.96
N GLU A 277 -15.85 10.11 2.05
CA GLU A 277 -17.11 10.82 2.29
C GLU A 277 -17.94 10.18 3.40
N ASN A 278 -18.00 8.85 3.46
CA ASN A 278 -18.70 8.11 4.52
C ASN A 278 -18.08 8.35 5.91
N ALA A 279 -16.79 8.70 6.01
CA ALA A 279 -16.16 9.16 7.24
C ALA A 279 -16.46 10.64 7.58
N GLY A 280 -17.28 11.32 6.77
CA GLY A 280 -17.65 12.72 6.96
C GLY A 280 -16.68 13.71 6.31
N MET A 281 -15.83 13.27 5.39
CA MET A 281 -14.81 14.11 4.75
C MET A 281 -15.02 14.19 3.24
N ASN A 282 -15.22 15.40 2.71
CA ASN A 282 -15.38 15.63 1.27
C ASN A 282 -14.21 16.45 0.71
N ILE A 283 -13.01 15.87 0.76
CA ILE A 283 -11.73 16.54 0.42
C ILE A 283 -10.91 15.83 -0.66
N TYR A 284 -11.32 14.60 -1.04
CA TYR A 284 -10.59 13.80 -2.02
C TYR A 284 -11.16 14.01 -3.42
N ASN A 285 -10.27 14.26 -4.39
CA ASN A 285 -10.62 14.34 -5.81
C ASN A 285 -9.51 13.70 -6.65
N PRO A 286 -9.77 12.59 -7.37
CA PRO A 286 -8.73 11.90 -8.14
C PRO A 286 -8.10 12.75 -9.25
N ASN A 287 -8.68 13.89 -9.63
CA ASN A 287 -8.12 14.81 -10.62
C ASN A 287 -7.10 15.80 -10.05
N THR A 288 -6.98 15.91 -8.73
CA THR A 288 -6.09 16.89 -8.08
C THR A 288 -4.98 16.26 -7.27
N TYR A 289 -5.12 14.98 -6.91
CA TYR A 289 -4.11 14.26 -6.14
C TYR A 289 -3.16 13.49 -7.04
N TYR A 290 -1.88 13.57 -6.73
CA TYR A 290 -0.82 12.79 -7.32
C TYR A 290 -0.63 11.52 -6.51
N LEU A 291 -0.44 10.38 -7.16
CA LEU A 291 0.22 9.23 -6.57
C LEU A 291 1.71 9.50 -6.54
N ASP A 292 2.28 9.74 -5.36
CA ASP A 292 3.67 10.16 -5.21
C ASP A 292 4.63 8.97 -5.23
N ALA A 293 4.34 7.98 -4.38
CA ALA A 293 5.11 6.77 -4.25
C ALA A 293 4.25 5.58 -3.82
N ILE A 294 4.80 4.40 -4.05
CA ILE A 294 4.26 3.11 -3.58
C ILE A 294 5.37 2.48 -2.76
N GLN A 295 5.11 2.26 -1.48
CA GLN A 295 5.97 1.47 -0.63
C GLN A 295 5.41 0.07 -0.44
N VAL A 296 6.28 -0.87 -0.10
CA VAL A 296 5.93 -2.21 0.37
C VAL A 296 6.81 -2.56 1.55
N GLY A 297 6.20 -3.03 2.62
CA GLY A 297 6.90 -3.31 3.86
C GLY A 297 6.02 -4.05 4.86
N MET A 298 6.45 -3.98 6.12
CA MET A 298 5.81 -4.68 7.23
C MET A 298 5.81 -3.78 8.45
N GLU A 299 4.64 -3.34 8.90
CA GLU A 299 4.51 -2.74 10.23
C GLU A 299 4.65 -3.83 11.28
N PHE A 300 5.44 -3.55 12.32
CA PHE A 300 5.69 -4.51 13.38
C PHE A 300 5.71 -3.84 14.75
N SER A 301 5.42 -4.62 15.78
CA SER A 301 5.47 -4.18 17.16
C SER A 301 6.15 -5.21 18.04
N ASP A 302 6.88 -4.73 19.03
CA ASP A 302 7.49 -5.54 20.07
C ASP A 302 6.45 -6.19 21.00
N ASN A 303 6.90 -7.22 21.70
CA ASN A 303 6.22 -7.81 22.85
C ASN A 303 7.13 -7.68 24.06
N HIS A 304 6.81 -6.75 24.96
CA HIS A 304 7.56 -6.46 26.18
C HIS A 304 9.07 -6.22 25.94
N GLY A 305 9.37 -5.37 24.96
CA GLY A 305 10.71 -4.95 24.57
C GLY A 305 11.41 -5.88 23.60
N THR A 306 10.75 -6.90 23.05
CA THR A 306 11.38 -7.88 22.14
C THR A 306 10.60 -8.07 20.85
N ALA A 307 11.29 -8.03 19.72
CA ALA A 307 10.72 -8.19 18.38
C ALA A 307 11.60 -9.15 17.56
N ILE A 308 11.07 -10.35 17.24
CA ILE A 308 11.73 -11.36 16.40
C ILE A 308 10.75 -11.85 15.34
N MET A 309 10.90 -11.35 14.12
CA MET A 309 10.03 -11.66 12.99
C MET A 309 10.68 -11.24 11.67
N GLY A 310 9.95 -11.31 10.57
CA GLY A 310 10.45 -10.83 9.29
C GLY A 310 9.62 -11.30 8.11
N TYR A 311 10.14 -10.99 6.93
CA TYR A 311 9.52 -11.42 5.67
C TYR A 311 10.55 -11.73 4.60
N TYR A 312 10.11 -12.53 3.64
CA TYR A 312 10.77 -12.74 2.37
C TYR A 312 9.92 -12.11 1.28
N LEU A 313 10.54 -11.30 0.44
CA LEU A 313 9.95 -10.82 -0.81
C LEU A 313 10.69 -11.48 -1.96
N TYR A 314 10.01 -12.37 -2.67
CA TYR A 314 10.57 -13.12 -3.81
C TYR A 314 10.45 -12.34 -5.12
N SER A 315 9.42 -11.49 -5.26
CA SER A 315 9.27 -10.63 -6.43
C SER A 315 8.34 -9.45 -6.16
N TRP A 316 8.59 -8.34 -6.84
CA TRP A 316 7.65 -7.24 -7.00
C TRP A 316 7.53 -6.91 -8.49
N ARG A 317 6.32 -7.06 -9.04
CA ARG A 317 6.03 -6.86 -10.47
C ARG A 317 4.90 -5.86 -10.67
N ILE A 318 5.00 -5.09 -11.74
CA ILE A 318 3.95 -4.21 -12.24
C ILE A 318 3.40 -4.82 -13.52
N TRP A 319 2.09 -5.08 -13.55
CA TRP A 319 1.38 -5.52 -14.76
C TRP A 319 0.56 -4.36 -15.29
N ILE A 320 1.00 -3.77 -16.40
CA ILE A 320 0.23 -2.73 -17.09
C ILE A 320 -0.90 -3.40 -17.86
N LEU A 321 -2.09 -2.80 -17.79
CA LEU A 321 -3.30 -3.30 -18.43
C LEU A 321 -3.64 -2.47 -19.68
N SER A 322 -4.25 -3.10 -20.70
CA SER A 322 -4.73 -2.44 -21.93
C SER A 322 -6.09 -1.81 -21.76
#